data_AF-A0A832NCE1-F1
#
_entry.id   AF-A0A832NCE1-F1
#
_cell.length_a   1.000
_cell.length_b   1.000
_cell.length_c   1.000
_cell.angle_alpha   90.00
_cell.angle_beta   90.00
_cell.angle_gamma   90.00
#
_symmetry.space_group_name_H-M   'P 1'
#
loop_
_entity.id
_entity.type
_entity.pdbx_description
1 polymer ?
#
loop_
_entity_poly.entity_id
_entity_poly.type
_entity_poly.pdbx_seq_one_letter_code
_entity_poly.pdbx_strand_id
1 'polypeptide(L)'
;NLADLSEMFDYSKLAEKAYVSKVLHRARVKVDLYGTEAAAVTAVIIEVTAVPSEQIKTVKIDKPFAFFLVDPSTKAILFAGSYVEP
;
A
#
# COMPACT_ATOMS: atom_id res chain seq x y z
N ASN A 1 -23.33 -8.87 5.48
CA ASN A 1 -22.14 -8.77 6.35
C ASN A 1 -22.08 -7.32 6.84
N LEU A 2 -22.70 -7.02 7.98
CA LEU A 2 -22.72 -5.68 8.58
C LEU A 2 -21.69 -5.70 9.71
N ALA A 3 -20.79 -4.73 9.74
CA ALA A 3 -19.84 -4.61 10.84
C ALA A 3 -20.60 -4.24 12.12
N ASP A 4 -20.39 -5.00 13.19
CA ASP A 4 -20.93 -4.69 14.51
C ASP A 4 -20.00 -3.67 15.19
N LEU A 5 -20.53 -2.48 15.45
CA LEU A 5 -19.82 -1.38 16.12
C LEU A 5 -20.38 -1.13 17.53
N SER A 6 -21.19 -2.05 18.07
CA SER A 6 -21.81 -1.92 19.39
C SER A 6 -20.78 -1.80 20.52
N GLU A 7 -19.65 -2.48 20.40
CA GLU A 7 -18.51 -2.44 21.35
C GLU A 7 -17.77 -1.09 21.36
N MET A 8 -18.06 -0.18 20.43
CA MET A 8 -17.51 1.18 20.47
C MET A 8 -18.25 2.09 21.46
N PHE A 9 -19.37 1.65 22.03
CA PHE A 9 -20.21 2.44 22.93
C PHE A 9 -20.23 1.86 24.34
N ASP A 10 -19.92 2.72 25.32
CA ASP A 10 -20.23 2.45 26.72
C ASP A 10 -21.66 2.91 27.02
N TYR A 11 -22.63 2.03 26.81
CA TYR A 11 -24.06 2.32 27.03
C TYR A 11 -24.39 2.72 28.47
N SER A 12 -23.53 2.42 29.45
CA SER A 12 -23.73 2.85 30.84
C SER A 12 -23.60 4.37 31.04
N LYS A 13 -22.97 5.07 30.07
CA LYS A 13 -22.74 6.53 30.07
C LYS A 13 -23.64 7.29 29.10
N LEU A 14 -24.54 6.60 28.41
CA LEU A 14 -25.44 7.20 27.42
C LEU A 14 -26.87 7.22 27.98
N ALA A 15 -27.55 8.35 27.84
CA ALA A 15 -28.94 8.50 28.25
C ALA A 15 -29.93 7.75 27.33
N GLU A 16 -29.51 7.44 26.10
CA GLU A 16 -30.31 6.77 25.08
C GLU A 16 -29.45 5.79 24.25
N LYS A 17 -30.10 4.91 23.49
CA LYS A 17 -29.41 3.97 22.57
C LYS A 17 -28.70 4.75 21.48
N ALA A 18 -27.37 4.63 21.40
CA ALA A 18 -26.57 5.19 20.32
C ALA A 18 -26.27 4.14 19.23
N TYR A 19 -26.05 4.62 18.02
CA TYR A 19 -25.58 3.81 16.90
C TYR A 19 -24.66 4.64 16.01
N VAL A 20 -23.70 3.98 15.33
CA VAL A 20 -22.86 4.66 14.35
C VAL A 20 -23.68 4.92 13.09
N SER A 21 -23.93 6.20 12.80
CA SER A 21 -24.68 6.60 11.60
C SER A 21 -23.81 6.65 10.34
N LYS A 22 -22.53 7.00 10.47
CA LYS A 22 -21.58 7.10 9.36
C LYS A 22 -20.14 6.86 9.83
N VAL A 23 -19.38 6.12 9.03
CA VAL A 23 -17.91 6.01 9.16
C VAL A 23 -17.30 6.69 7.95
N LEU A 24 -16.43 7.68 8.18
CA LEU A 24 -15.70 8.40 7.15
C LEU A 24 -14.23 8.02 7.21
N HIS A 25 -13.73 7.32 6.19
CA HIS A 25 -12.32 6.98 6.05
C HIS A 25 -11.73 7.71 4.84
N ARG A 26 -10.61 8.41 5.03
CA ARG A 26 -9.88 9.10 3.96
C ARG A 26 -8.41 8.74 4.06
N ALA A 27 -7.87 8.16 2.99
CA ALA A 27 -6.45 7.88 2.83
C ALA A 27 -5.90 8.65 1.62
N ARG A 28 -4.61 8.96 1.66
CA ARG A 28 -3.85 9.52 0.51
C ARG A 28 -2.54 8.77 0.41
N VAL A 29 -2.22 8.29 -0.79
CA VAL A 29 -0.95 7.65 -1.12
C VAL A 29 -0.32 8.47 -2.24
N LYS A 30 0.92 8.91 -2.04
CA LYS A 30 1.73 9.59 -3.06
C LYS A 30 2.92 8.69 -3.36
N VAL A 31 3.12 8.39 -4.63
CA VAL A 31 4.31 7.71 -5.14
C VAL A 31 5.15 8.75 -5.84
N ASP A 32 6.43 8.86 -5.50
CA ASP A 32 7.39 9.71 -6.20
C ASP A 32 8.72 9.01 -6.44
N LEU A 33 9.53 9.60 -7.31
CA LEU A 33 10.77 9.02 -7.79
C LEU A 33 11.81 8.88 -6.66
N TYR A 34 11.79 9.77 -5.66
CA TYR A 34 12.73 9.75 -4.53
C TYR A 34 12.56 8.55 -3.58
N GLY A 35 11.46 7.80 -3.68
CA GLY A 35 11.27 6.53 -2.97
C GLY A 35 11.85 5.31 -3.72
N THR A 36 12.32 5.46 -4.97
CA THR A 36 12.79 4.34 -5.83
C THR A 36 13.89 4.78 -6.83
N GLU A 37 14.51 5.96 -6.69
CA GLU A 37 15.46 6.52 -7.67
C GLU A 37 16.89 6.00 -7.55
N ALA A 38 17.30 5.50 -6.38
CA ALA A 38 18.69 5.08 -6.20
C ALA A 38 19.01 3.74 -6.91
N ALA A 39 18.02 2.85 -7.08
CA ALA A 39 18.24 1.54 -7.68
C ALA A 39 18.52 1.59 -9.21
N ALA A 40 17.96 2.58 -9.92
CA ALA A 40 18.19 2.76 -11.36
C ALA A 40 19.55 3.43 -11.68
N VAL A 41 20.05 4.30 -10.80
CA VAL A 41 21.37 4.93 -10.94
C VAL A 41 22.51 3.97 -10.56
N THR A 42 22.20 2.95 -9.75
CA THR A 42 23.16 1.88 -9.39
C THR A 42 23.19 0.74 -10.42
N ALA A 43 22.70 0.94 -11.65
CA ALA A 43 23.25 0.24 -12.81
C ALA A 43 24.58 0.91 -13.16
N VAL A 44 25.55 0.81 -12.25
CA VAL A 44 26.92 1.24 -12.52
C VAL A 44 27.34 0.58 -13.83
N ILE A 45 27.79 1.41 -14.77
CA ILE A 45 28.45 1.04 -16.02
C ILE A 45 29.68 0.23 -15.62
N ILE A 46 29.49 -1.05 -15.41
CA ILE A 46 30.57 -2.02 -15.33
C ILE A 46 30.54 -2.72 -16.68
N GLU A 47 31.38 -2.27 -17.61
CA GLU A 47 31.83 -3.08 -18.75
C GLU A 47 32.67 -4.25 -18.20
N VAL A 48 32.06 -5.18 -17.46
CA VAL A 48 32.68 -6.47 -17.17
C VAL A 48 32.12 -7.43 -18.20
N THR A 49 32.93 -7.62 -19.23
CA THR A 49 32.78 -8.51 -20.39
C THR A 49 32.62 -10.00 -20.04
N ALA A 50 32.30 -10.36 -18.79
CA ALA A 50 32.31 -11.73 -18.30
C ALA A 50 31.32 -12.06 -17.17
N VAL A 51 30.28 -11.24 -16.91
CA VAL A 51 29.20 -11.66 -16.01
C VAL A 51 28.22 -12.54 -16.80
N PRO A 52 27.93 -13.79 -16.37
CA PRO A 52 26.88 -14.60 -16.98
C PRO A 52 25.60 -13.79 -17.02
N SER A 53 24.91 -13.75 -18.17
CA SER A 53 23.69 -12.99 -18.33
C SER A 53 22.58 -13.59 -17.45
N GLU A 54 22.55 -13.24 -16.16
CA GLU A 54 21.31 -13.32 -15.42
C GLU A 54 20.33 -12.41 -16.18
N GLN A 55 19.32 -13.02 -16.80
CA GLN A 55 18.35 -12.27 -17.58
C GLN A 55 17.71 -11.22 -16.68
N ILE A 56 18.03 -9.95 -16.95
CA ILE A 56 17.43 -8.83 -16.24
C ILE A 56 15.91 -8.92 -16.43
N LYS A 57 15.20 -9.24 -15.35
CA LYS A 57 13.74 -9.31 -15.38
C LYS A 57 13.20 -7.89 -15.36
N THR A 58 12.64 -7.47 -16.48
CA THR A 58 11.96 -6.18 -16.59
C THR A 58 10.52 -6.33 -16.14
N VAL A 59 10.08 -5.49 -15.20
CA VAL A 59 8.68 -5.38 -14.78
C VAL A 59 8.14 -4.05 -15.27
N LYS A 60 7.21 -4.09 -16.22
CA LYS A 60 6.51 -2.92 -16.75
C LYS A 60 5.11 -2.86 -16.13
N ILE A 61 4.81 -1.76 -15.44
CA ILE A 61 3.51 -1.52 -14.81
C ILE A 61 2.78 -0.42 -15.60
N ASP A 62 2.27 -0.78 -16.79
CA ASP A 62 1.63 0.12 -17.75
C ASP A 62 0.13 -0.14 -17.94
N LYS A 63 -0.48 -0.80 -16.96
CA LYS A 63 -1.90 -1.18 -16.92
C LYS A 63 -2.38 -1.22 -15.47
N PRO A 64 -3.70 -1.30 -15.21
CA PRO A 64 -4.23 -1.31 -13.85
C PRO A 64 -3.54 -2.32 -12.94
N PHE A 65 -3.18 -1.89 -11.74
CA PHE A 65 -2.48 -2.69 -10.74
C PHE A 65 -3.01 -2.47 -9.34
N ALA A 66 -2.87 -3.47 -8.48
CA ALA A 66 -3.08 -3.35 -7.04
C ALA A 66 -1.75 -3.11 -6.34
N PHE A 67 -1.77 -2.37 -5.23
CA PHE A 67 -0.60 -2.12 -4.41
C PHE A 67 -0.94 -2.23 -2.92
N PHE A 68 0.07 -2.57 -2.13
CA PHE A 68 -0.02 -2.70 -0.69
C PHE A 68 1.19 -2.02 -0.05
N LEU A 69 0.98 -1.22 1.00
CA LEU A 69 2.03 -0.86 1.94
C LEU A 69 1.94 -1.84 3.10
N VAL A 70 3.00 -2.60 3.31
CA VAL A 70 3.02 -3.70 4.28
C VAL A 70 4.15 -3.45 5.28
N ASP A 71 3.88 -3.64 6.57
CA ASP A 71 4.93 -3.71 7.57
C ASP A 71 5.73 -5.01 7.35
N PRO A 72 7.05 -4.94 7.05
CA PRO A 72 7.84 -6.12 6.75
C PRO A 72 8.00 -7.07 7.94
N SER A 73 7.85 -6.59 9.17
CA SER A 73 8.03 -7.38 10.39
C SER A 73 6.78 -8.20 10.72
N THR A 74 5.63 -7.54 10.81
CA THR A 74 4.34 -8.17 11.19
C THR A 74 3.54 -8.69 10.01
N LYS A 75 3.90 -8.28 8.78
CA LYS A 75 3.12 -8.48 7.55
C LYS A 75 1.75 -7.79 7.56
N ALA A 76 1.52 -6.85 8.49
CA ALA A 76 0.30 -6.07 8.52
C ALA A 76 0.17 -5.20 7.26
N ILE A 77 -1.01 -5.20 6.65
CA ILE A 77 -1.35 -4.31 5.54
C ILE A 77 -1.72 -2.95 6.12
N LEU A 78 -0.86 -1.96 5.91
CA LEU A 78 -1.06 -0.59 6.37
C LEU A 78 -1.94 0.19 5.39
N PHE A 79 -1.75 -0.06 4.08
CA PHE A 79 -2.59 0.47 3.01
C PHE A 79 -2.78 -0.58 1.93
N ALA A 80 -3.97 -0.60 1.34
CA ALA A 80 -4.29 -1.37 0.14
C ALA A 80 -5.02 -0.47 -0.84
N GLY A 81 -4.72 -0.60 -2.12
CA GLY A 81 -5.37 0.18 -3.16
C GLY A 81 -5.18 -0.41 -4.54
N SER A 82 -5.88 0.16 -5.51
CA SER A 82 -5.70 -0.11 -6.92
C SER A 82 -5.53 1.20 -7.67
N TYR A 83 -4.64 1.18 -8.67
CA TYR A 83 -4.52 2.23 -9.67
C TYR A 83 -5.17 1.71 -10.95
N VAL A 84 -6.30 2.31 -11.33
CA VAL A 84 -7.19 1.78 -12.39
C VAL A 84 -7.27 2.68 -13.62
N GLU A 85 -6.87 3.94 -13.50
CA GLU A 85 -6.95 4.93 -14.57
C GLU A 85 -5.59 5.63 -14.67
N PRO A 86 -4.78 5.28 -15.69
CA PRO A 86 -3.41 5.74 -15.82
C PRO A 86 -3.22 7.19 -16.27
#